data_AF-A0A6P5AIY7-F1
#
_entry.id   AF-A0A6P5AIY7-F1
#
_cell.length_a   1.000
_cell.length_b   1.000
_cell.length_c   1.000
_cell.angle_alpha   90.00
_cell.angle_beta   90.00
_cell.angle_gamma   90.00
#
_symmetry.space_group_name_H-M   'P 1'
#
loop_
_entity.id
_entity.type
_entity.pdbx_description
1 polymer ?
#
loop_
_entity_poly.entity_id
_entity_poly.type
_entity_poly.pdbx_seq_one_letter_code
_entity_poly.pdbx_strand_id
1 'polypeptide(L)'
;MSEDEERDEDGEGEEKQQEGTAWIGKLIGRLHHHLRQLPVVGFNSGKYDVNAMKRVFLPLLHTQQENLRPIKKDNNFMSIETDHLKFLDLINYVAPGFSYSHLLKAYECQETKGFFPYEWMDDLNKLEQTSLPPADAFYSKLDGTHISPEDYVSCQKVWEERGMKTMKDFLIWYNNKDVVPMLEAIQKMVDFYRDLGIDMLKDGISVPGLTLKYLFMNLESDTYFTLVDKEDVYKLFKETL
;
A
#
# COMPACT_ATOMS: atom_id res chain seq x y z
N MET A 1 42.10 22.47 -56.62
CA MET A 1 42.02 22.56 -55.15
C MET A 1 40.58 22.87 -54.80
N SER A 2 39.83 21.84 -54.43
CA SER A 2 38.61 21.90 -53.63
C SER A 2 38.08 20.47 -53.53
N GLU A 3 38.80 19.65 -52.76
CA GLU A 3 38.21 18.54 -52.01
C GLU A 3 37.72 19.13 -50.67
N ASP A 4 36.82 18.41 -50.00
CA ASP A 4 36.21 18.68 -48.68
C ASP A 4 34.87 19.43 -48.68
N GLU A 5 33.78 18.70 -48.93
CA GLU A 5 32.50 18.81 -48.20
C GLU A 5 31.80 17.42 -48.20
N GLU A 6 32.38 16.43 -47.51
CA GLU A 6 31.67 15.21 -47.08
C GLU A 6 31.97 15.04 -45.59
N ARG A 7 31.13 15.64 -44.73
CA ARG A 7 31.11 15.34 -43.29
C ARG A 7 29.71 15.53 -42.71
N ASP A 8 29.33 14.51 -41.93
CA ASP A 8 28.43 14.55 -40.77
C ASP A 8 26.91 14.39 -40.96
N GLU A 9 26.45 13.53 -41.89
CA GLU A 9 25.06 12.99 -41.83
C GLU A 9 24.97 11.58 -41.20
N ASP A 10 26.03 10.76 -41.28
CA ASP A 10 26.01 9.38 -40.77
C ASP A 10 26.09 9.28 -39.23
N GLY A 11 26.75 10.24 -38.57
CA GLY A 11 26.91 10.26 -37.11
C GLY A 11 25.62 10.60 -36.35
N GLU A 12 24.78 11.50 -36.88
CA GLU A 12 23.50 11.83 -36.26
C GLU A 12 22.47 10.70 -36.38
N GLY A 13 22.54 9.92 -37.47
CA GLY A 13 21.66 8.76 -37.69
C GLY A 13 21.96 7.61 -36.74
N GLU A 14 23.24 7.34 -36.48
CA GLU A 14 23.69 6.32 -35.54
C GLU A 14 23.45 6.73 -34.07
N GLU A 15 23.66 8.00 -33.70
CA GLU A 15 23.33 8.50 -32.35
C GLU A 15 21.82 8.46 -32.08
N LYS A 16 20.97 8.91 -33.02
CA LYS A 16 19.50 8.82 -32.90
C LYS A 16 18.99 7.38 -32.86
N GLN A 17 19.64 6.43 -33.56
CA GLN A 17 19.33 5.00 -33.46
C GLN A 17 19.81 4.37 -32.15
N GLN A 18 20.98 4.75 -31.63
CA GLN A 18 21.46 4.29 -30.33
C GLN A 18 20.62 4.84 -29.17
N GLU A 19 20.23 6.12 -29.23
CA GLU A 19 19.25 6.70 -28.30
C GLU A 19 17.89 6.00 -28.44
N GLY A 20 17.50 5.71 -29.69
CA GLY A 20 16.36 4.90 -30.12
C GLY A 20 16.26 3.54 -29.40
N THR A 21 17.35 2.79 -29.43
CA THR A 21 17.40 1.46 -28.81
C THR A 21 17.50 1.55 -27.28
N ALA A 22 18.19 2.56 -26.75
CA ALA A 22 18.30 2.80 -25.32
C ALA A 22 16.96 3.20 -24.66
N TRP A 23 16.12 4.00 -25.31
CA TRP A 23 14.80 4.36 -24.75
C TRP A 23 13.85 3.16 -24.70
N ILE A 24 13.85 2.32 -25.74
CA ILE A 24 13.05 1.09 -25.77
C ILE A 24 13.49 0.17 -24.63
N GLY A 25 14.80 0.00 -24.44
CA GLY A 25 15.34 -0.79 -23.34
C GLY A 25 14.88 -0.27 -21.96
N LYS A 26 14.89 1.06 -21.76
CA LYS A 26 14.37 1.69 -20.53
C LYS A 26 12.88 1.43 -20.33
N LEU A 27 12.06 1.54 -21.38
CA LEU A 27 10.62 1.27 -21.28
C LEU A 27 10.32 -0.20 -20.98
N ILE A 28 11.01 -1.13 -21.64
CA ILE A 28 10.90 -2.56 -21.36
C ILE A 28 11.26 -2.83 -19.90
N GLY A 29 12.36 -2.25 -19.40
CA GLY A 29 12.74 -2.34 -18.00
C GLY A 29 11.67 -1.82 -17.04
N ARG A 30 11.07 -0.66 -17.35
CA ARG A 30 9.96 -0.08 -16.55
C ARG A 30 8.72 -0.98 -16.58
N LEU A 31 8.37 -1.56 -17.72
CA LEU A 31 7.24 -2.47 -17.85
C LEU A 31 7.47 -3.75 -17.03
N HIS A 32 8.65 -4.36 -17.13
CA HIS A 32 8.98 -5.54 -16.33
C HIS A 32 8.97 -5.24 -14.82
N HIS A 33 9.52 -4.10 -14.40
CA HIS A 33 9.44 -3.66 -13.02
C HIS A 33 7.97 -3.50 -12.58
N HIS A 34 7.16 -2.84 -13.40
CA HIS A 34 5.74 -2.68 -13.13
C HIS A 34 5.01 -4.02 -13.03
N LEU A 35 5.28 -4.99 -13.90
CA LEU A 35 4.61 -6.31 -13.87
C LEU A 35 5.07 -7.18 -12.68
N ARG A 36 6.35 -7.11 -12.29
CA ARG A 36 6.92 -7.98 -11.25
C ARG A 36 6.68 -7.50 -9.83
N GLN A 37 6.43 -6.20 -9.64
CA GLN A 37 6.26 -5.62 -8.32
C GLN A 37 4.85 -5.90 -7.80
N LEU A 38 4.74 -6.57 -6.66
CA LEU A 38 3.51 -6.91 -5.96
C LEU A 38 3.13 -5.82 -4.96
N PRO A 39 1.97 -5.15 -5.11
CA PRO A 39 1.43 -4.28 -4.08
C PRO A 39 0.98 -5.09 -2.85
N VAL A 40 1.37 -4.64 -1.67
CA VAL A 40 0.92 -5.18 -0.39
C VAL A 40 0.23 -4.05 0.35
N VAL A 41 -1.09 -4.17 0.51
CA VAL A 41 -1.92 -3.08 1.05
C VAL A 41 -2.38 -3.45 2.45
N GLY A 42 -2.17 -2.53 3.39
CA GLY A 42 -2.75 -2.60 4.73
C GLY A 42 -3.58 -1.36 5.05
N PHE A 43 -4.39 -1.42 6.11
CA PHE A 43 -5.20 -0.28 6.55
C PHE A 43 -4.59 0.34 7.81
N ASN A 44 -4.07 1.57 7.69
CA ASN A 44 -3.36 2.28 8.77
C ASN A 44 -2.07 1.57 9.24
N SER A 45 -1.54 0.68 8.41
CA SER A 45 -0.39 -0.15 8.74
C SER A 45 0.91 0.65 8.89
N GLY A 46 1.03 1.78 8.20
CA GLY A 46 2.20 2.64 8.29
C GLY A 46 2.40 3.23 9.69
N LYS A 47 1.30 3.43 10.42
CA LYS A 47 1.31 3.94 11.80
C LYS A 47 1.37 2.82 12.85
N TYR A 48 0.76 1.67 12.58
CA TYR A 48 0.64 0.58 13.56
C TYR A 48 1.54 -0.61 13.19
N ASP A 49 1.12 -1.45 12.23
CA ASP A 49 1.75 -2.73 11.93
C ASP A 49 3.24 -2.60 11.63
N VAL A 50 3.59 -1.69 10.72
CA VAL A 50 4.99 -1.43 10.33
C VAL A 50 5.79 -0.98 11.53
N ASN A 51 5.23 -0.13 12.41
CA ASN A 51 5.94 0.33 13.60
C ASN A 51 6.16 -0.80 14.63
N ALA A 52 5.24 -1.76 14.72
CA ALA A 52 5.38 -2.93 15.58
C ALA A 52 6.48 -3.87 15.06
N MET A 53 6.54 -4.10 13.74
CA MET A 53 7.46 -5.08 13.14
C MET A 53 8.79 -4.52 12.62
N LYS A 54 8.93 -3.19 12.44
CA LYS A 54 10.07 -2.56 11.72
C LYS A 54 11.46 -2.97 12.19
N ARG A 55 11.62 -3.28 13.48
CA ARG A 55 12.92 -3.67 14.05
C ARG A 55 13.48 -4.95 13.43
N VAL A 56 12.60 -5.88 13.05
CA VAL A 56 12.96 -7.14 12.40
C VAL A 56 12.68 -7.07 10.91
N PHE A 57 11.53 -6.50 10.54
CA PHE A 57 11.04 -6.43 9.17
C PHE A 57 11.93 -5.62 8.23
N LEU A 58 12.35 -4.40 8.61
CA LEU A 58 13.15 -3.55 7.71
C LEU A 58 14.56 -4.12 7.45
N PRO A 59 15.30 -4.63 8.46
CA PRO A 59 16.56 -5.32 8.20
C PRO A 59 16.41 -6.54 7.30
N LEU A 60 15.36 -7.35 7.49
CA LEU A 60 15.11 -8.51 6.62
C LEU A 60 14.78 -8.09 5.18
N LEU A 61 13.96 -7.06 5.01
CA LEU A 61 13.71 -6.50 3.67
C LEU A 61 15.00 -6.00 3.03
N HIS A 62 15.84 -5.30 3.78
CA HIS A 62 17.10 -4.77 3.25
C HIS A 62 18.08 -5.87 2.82
N THR A 63 18.12 -7.00 3.54
CA THR A 63 19.02 -8.12 3.21
C THR A 63 18.47 -9.04 2.13
N GLN A 64 17.15 -9.15 2.00
CA GLN A 64 16.50 -10.07 1.07
C GLN A 64 16.01 -9.41 -0.23
N GLN A 65 15.94 -8.08 -0.28
CA GLN A 65 15.39 -7.34 -1.41
C GLN A 65 16.30 -6.19 -1.83
N GLU A 66 16.34 -5.95 -3.14
CA GLU A 66 17.09 -4.85 -3.73
C GLU A 66 16.27 -3.55 -3.75
N ASN A 67 16.97 -2.42 -3.77
CA ASN A 67 16.40 -1.08 -3.94
C ASN A 67 15.29 -0.73 -2.94
N LEU A 68 15.55 -0.98 -1.65
CA LEU A 68 14.66 -0.60 -0.56
C LEU A 68 14.52 0.94 -0.48
N ARG A 69 13.29 1.42 -0.66
CA ARG A 69 12.91 2.84 -0.77
C ARG A 69 11.73 3.15 0.16
N PRO A 70 11.98 3.41 1.46
CA PRO A 70 10.93 3.78 2.39
C PRO A 70 10.59 5.27 2.26
N ILE A 71 9.29 5.58 2.24
CA ILE A 71 8.75 6.94 2.29
C ILE A 71 7.98 7.08 3.60
N LYS A 72 8.39 8.04 4.43
CA LYS A 72 7.87 8.23 5.78
C LYS A 72 7.46 9.69 6.00
N LYS A 73 6.36 9.89 6.73
CA LYS A 73 5.94 11.18 7.29
C LYS A 73 5.84 11.04 8.80
N ASP A 74 6.71 11.72 9.54
CA ASP A 74 6.85 11.58 11.00
C ASP A 74 7.05 10.13 11.43
N ASN A 75 6.07 9.53 12.12
CA ASN A 75 6.06 8.13 12.52
C ASN A 75 5.23 7.22 11.59
N ASN A 76 4.67 7.75 10.51
CA ASN A 76 3.87 7.01 9.55
C ASN A 76 4.69 6.61 8.32
N PHE A 77 4.81 5.31 8.05
CA PHE A 77 5.38 4.80 6.80
C PHE A 77 4.32 4.82 5.69
N MET A 78 4.40 5.80 4.79
CA MET A 78 3.42 5.94 3.70
C MET A 78 3.59 4.87 2.63
N SER A 79 4.84 4.52 2.32
CA SER A 79 5.19 3.46 1.36
C SER A 79 6.52 2.83 1.75
N ILE A 80 6.68 1.53 1.49
CA ILE A 80 7.98 0.85 1.51
C ILE A 80 8.09 0.06 0.22
N GLU A 81 8.94 0.53 -0.68
CA GLU A 81 9.11 -0.10 -1.99
C GLU A 81 10.43 -0.87 -2.06
N THR A 82 10.38 -2.01 -2.72
CA THR A 82 11.54 -2.74 -3.22
C THR A 82 11.34 -2.99 -4.70
N ASP A 83 12.23 -3.76 -5.28
CA ASP A 83 12.13 -4.22 -6.66
C ASP A 83 10.98 -5.18 -6.96
N HIS A 84 10.45 -5.85 -5.93
CA HIS A 84 9.39 -6.86 -6.05
C HIS A 84 8.19 -6.61 -5.14
N LEU A 85 8.32 -5.77 -4.11
CA LEU A 85 7.26 -5.50 -3.15
C LEU A 85 7.00 -3.99 -3.09
N LYS A 86 5.73 -3.62 -2.94
CA LYS A 86 5.31 -2.24 -2.71
C LYS A 86 4.29 -2.21 -1.59
N PHE A 87 4.77 -1.98 -0.37
CA PHE A 87 3.90 -1.85 0.79
C PHE A 87 3.24 -0.48 0.78
N LEU A 88 1.93 -0.46 0.87
CA LEU A 88 1.09 0.73 0.78
C LEU A 88 0.13 0.75 1.97
N ASP A 89 -0.14 1.97 2.43
CA ASP A 89 -1.17 2.20 3.44
C ASP A 89 -2.42 2.79 2.79
N LEU A 90 -3.53 2.07 2.89
CA LEU A 90 -4.83 2.45 2.33
C LEU A 90 -5.33 3.78 2.91
N ILE A 91 -4.86 4.19 4.10
CA ILE A 91 -5.23 5.48 4.69
C ILE A 91 -4.81 6.67 3.82
N ASN A 92 -3.79 6.50 2.98
CA ASN A 92 -3.32 7.55 2.06
C ASN A 92 -4.24 7.72 0.84
N TYR A 93 -5.18 6.79 0.64
CA TYR A 93 -6.11 6.76 -0.48
C TYR A 93 -7.55 7.16 -0.09
N VAL A 94 -7.74 7.55 1.17
CA VAL A 94 -9.04 7.97 1.72
C VAL A 94 -8.92 9.33 2.41
N ALA A 95 -10.06 9.93 2.73
CA ALA A 95 -10.07 11.19 3.46
C ALA A 95 -9.50 11.02 4.88
N PRO A 96 -8.78 12.04 5.41
CA PRO A 96 -8.26 12.00 6.77
C PRO A 96 -9.36 11.72 7.80
N GLY A 97 -9.08 10.82 8.76
CA GLY A 97 -10.01 10.45 9.82
C GLY A 97 -11.01 9.34 9.44
N PHE A 98 -10.95 8.79 8.22
CA PHE A 98 -11.73 7.60 7.88
C PHE A 98 -11.29 6.40 8.73
N SER A 99 -12.22 5.83 9.47
CA SER A 99 -12.02 4.52 10.11
C SER A 99 -12.25 3.39 9.11
N TYR A 100 -11.85 2.18 9.50
CA TYR A 100 -12.08 0.97 8.72
C TYR A 100 -13.57 0.77 8.42
N SER A 101 -14.43 0.88 9.43
CA SER A 101 -15.89 0.79 9.28
C SER A 101 -16.47 1.86 8.35
N HIS A 102 -15.92 3.09 8.38
CA HIS A 102 -16.35 4.15 7.45
C HIS A 102 -15.95 3.84 6.01
N LEU A 103 -14.75 3.29 5.78
CA LEU A 103 -14.32 2.82 4.46
C LEU A 103 -15.30 1.76 3.94
N LEU A 104 -15.55 0.70 4.72
CA LEU A 104 -16.44 -0.37 4.28
C LEU A 104 -17.84 0.16 3.96
N LYS A 105 -18.39 1.03 4.81
CA LYS A 105 -19.69 1.65 4.58
C LYS A 105 -19.72 2.49 3.31
N ALA A 106 -18.69 3.30 3.07
CA ALA A 106 -18.61 4.17 1.89
C ALA A 106 -18.59 3.39 0.58
N TYR A 107 -18.01 2.18 0.61
CA TYR A 107 -17.95 1.28 -0.54
C TYR A 107 -19.01 0.16 -0.48
N GLU A 108 -20.04 0.29 0.35
CA GLU A 108 -21.14 -0.70 0.47
C GLU A 108 -20.65 -2.14 0.73
N CYS A 109 -19.57 -2.28 1.48
CA CYS A 109 -19.00 -3.56 1.91
C CYS A 109 -19.55 -3.95 3.28
N GLN A 110 -19.80 -5.24 3.48
CA GLN A 110 -20.32 -5.75 4.74
C GLN A 110 -19.19 -5.86 5.77
N GLU A 111 -19.28 -5.08 6.84
CA GLU A 111 -18.40 -5.23 8.00
C GLU A 111 -18.79 -6.50 8.76
N THR A 112 -17.81 -7.35 9.04
CA THR A 112 -18.04 -8.55 9.83
C THR A 112 -17.44 -8.38 11.21
N LYS A 113 -18.28 -8.46 12.26
CA LYS A 113 -17.79 -8.43 13.63
C LYS A 113 -17.00 -9.72 13.91
N GLY A 114 -15.75 -9.56 14.34
CA GLY A 114 -14.89 -10.63 14.83
C GLY A 114 -14.53 -10.39 16.29
N PHE A 115 -14.20 -11.45 17.01
CA PHE A 115 -13.65 -11.38 18.36
C PHE A 115 -12.39 -12.24 18.43
N PHE A 116 -11.35 -11.73 19.06
CA PHE A 116 -10.09 -12.42 19.21
C PHE A 116 -9.50 -12.17 20.61
N PRO A 117 -8.92 -13.19 21.27
CA PRO A 117 -8.42 -13.05 22.62
C PRO A 117 -6.99 -12.49 22.62
N TYR A 118 -6.83 -11.19 22.34
CA TYR A 118 -5.51 -10.56 22.13
C TYR A 118 -4.58 -10.70 23.34
N GLU A 119 -5.09 -10.46 24.55
CA GLU A 119 -4.35 -10.51 25.79
C GLU A 119 -3.88 -11.91 26.14
N TRP A 120 -4.66 -12.92 25.74
CA TRP A 120 -4.29 -14.32 25.93
C TRP A 120 -3.32 -14.80 24.85
N MET A 121 -3.32 -14.23 23.65
CA MET A 121 -2.45 -14.59 22.53
C MET A 121 -1.05 -13.95 22.66
N ASP A 122 -0.35 -14.22 23.76
CA ASP A 122 0.96 -13.64 24.12
C ASP A 122 2.18 -14.52 23.77
N ASP A 123 1.96 -15.76 23.30
CA ASP A 123 2.99 -16.74 22.95
C ASP A 123 2.59 -17.47 21.66
N LEU A 124 3.50 -17.54 20.68
CA LEU A 124 3.28 -18.23 19.40
C LEU A 124 2.92 -19.72 19.57
N ASN A 125 3.39 -20.39 20.62
CA ASN A 125 3.03 -21.78 20.91
C ASN A 125 1.52 -21.95 21.17
N LYS A 126 0.82 -20.89 21.59
CA LYS A 126 -0.63 -20.92 21.77
C LYS A 126 -1.41 -21.05 20.46
N LEU A 127 -0.77 -20.79 19.30
CA LEU A 127 -1.37 -21.04 17.99
C LEU A 127 -1.66 -22.52 17.75
N GLU A 128 -0.91 -23.42 18.37
CA GLU A 128 -1.08 -24.86 18.27
C GLU A 128 -2.13 -25.41 19.26
N GLN A 129 -2.72 -24.57 20.11
CA GLN A 129 -3.76 -24.99 21.05
C GLN A 129 -5.00 -25.47 20.30
N THR A 130 -5.51 -26.63 20.72
CA THR A 130 -6.56 -27.36 19.99
C THR A 130 -7.98 -27.03 20.43
N SER A 131 -8.15 -25.96 21.19
CA SER A 131 -9.44 -25.48 21.68
C SER A 131 -9.43 -23.97 21.84
N LEU A 132 -10.61 -23.36 21.75
CA LEU A 132 -10.79 -21.96 22.15
C LEU A 132 -10.46 -21.78 23.64
N PRO A 133 -9.80 -20.67 24.02
CA PRO A 133 -9.61 -20.33 25.43
C PRO A 133 -10.95 -19.94 26.07
N PRO A 134 -11.07 -19.98 27.41
CA PRO A 134 -12.30 -19.59 28.10
C PRO A 134 -12.72 -18.15 27.78
N ALA A 135 -14.00 -17.83 27.93
CA ALA A 135 -14.55 -16.49 27.65
C ALA A 135 -13.79 -15.36 28.37
N ASP A 136 -13.32 -15.59 29.60
CA ASP A 136 -12.53 -14.62 30.38
C ASP A 136 -11.22 -14.21 29.67
N ALA A 137 -10.69 -15.06 28.80
CA ALA A 137 -9.49 -14.80 28.01
C ALA A 137 -9.72 -13.80 26.85
N PHE A 138 -10.98 -13.48 26.53
CA PHE A 138 -11.37 -12.48 25.53
C PHE A 138 -11.56 -11.07 26.15
N TYR A 139 -11.02 -10.82 27.33
CA TYR A 139 -10.98 -9.48 27.90
C TYR A 139 -10.06 -8.57 27.09
N SER A 140 -10.57 -7.43 26.63
CA SER A 140 -9.81 -6.43 25.87
C SER A 140 -9.43 -5.26 26.78
N LYS A 141 -8.13 -4.97 26.88
CA LYS A 141 -7.62 -3.79 27.62
C LYS A 141 -7.93 -2.48 26.91
N LEU A 142 -8.16 -2.54 25.60
CA LEU A 142 -8.40 -1.37 24.76
C LEU A 142 -9.78 -0.76 25.04
N ASP A 143 -10.81 -1.61 25.18
CA ASP A 143 -12.17 -1.20 25.50
C ASP A 143 -12.54 -1.41 26.98
N GLY A 144 -11.74 -2.19 27.72
CA GLY A 144 -11.96 -2.50 29.12
C GLY A 144 -13.12 -3.47 29.36
N THR A 145 -13.52 -4.25 28.35
CA THR A 145 -14.71 -5.10 28.38
C THR A 145 -14.38 -6.57 28.14
N HIS A 146 -15.28 -7.44 28.62
CA HIS A 146 -15.26 -8.87 28.30
C HIS A 146 -16.18 -9.14 27.11
N ILE A 147 -15.89 -10.23 26.39
CA ILE A 147 -16.82 -10.76 25.40
C ILE A 147 -18.17 -11.10 26.06
N SER A 148 -19.27 -10.82 25.35
CA SER A 148 -20.59 -11.24 25.82
C SER A 148 -20.74 -12.77 25.73
N PRO A 149 -21.58 -13.39 26.59
CA PRO A 149 -21.87 -14.81 26.47
C PRO A 149 -22.37 -15.21 25.08
N GLU A 150 -23.19 -14.37 24.44
CA GLU A 150 -23.75 -14.60 23.11
C GLU A 150 -22.67 -14.55 22.01
N ASP A 151 -21.75 -13.60 22.11
CA ASP A 151 -20.62 -13.46 21.18
C ASP A 151 -19.63 -14.63 21.34
N TYR A 152 -19.37 -15.08 22.58
CA TYR A 152 -18.50 -16.24 22.82
C TYR A 152 -19.11 -17.54 22.28
N VAL A 153 -20.41 -17.75 22.47
CA VAL A 153 -21.13 -18.88 21.84
C VAL A 153 -21.02 -18.83 20.31
N SER A 154 -21.02 -17.63 19.73
CA SER A 154 -20.83 -17.46 18.28
C SER A 154 -19.42 -17.87 17.83
N CYS A 155 -18.37 -17.58 18.63
CA CYS A 155 -17.02 -18.07 18.38
C CYS A 155 -16.96 -19.61 18.45
N GLN A 156 -17.61 -20.23 19.44
CA GLN A 156 -17.66 -21.69 19.58
C GLN A 156 -18.36 -22.36 18.39
N LYS A 157 -19.51 -21.82 17.96
CA LYS A 157 -20.23 -22.32 16.78
C LYS A 157 -19.36 -22.27 15.53
N VAL A 158 -18.71 -21.13 15.27
CA VAL A 158 -17.81 -20.99 14.11
C VAL A 158 -16.65 -21.98 14.17
N TRP A 159 -16.07 -22.20 15.35
CA TRP A 159 -14.99 -23.17 15.55
C TRP A 159 -15.45 -24.58 15.14
N GLU A 160 -16.62 -25.00 15.60
CA GLU A 160 -17.21 -26.30 15.29
C GLU A 160 -17.63 -26.43 13.81
N GLU A 161 -18.40 -25.46 13.30
CA GLU A 161 -18.92 -25.45 11.92
C GLU A 161 -17.80 -25.47 10.87
N ARG A 162 -16.68 -24.80 11.16
CA ARG A 162 -15.52 -24.77 10.26
C ARG A 162 -14.52 -25.89 10.52
N GLY A 163 -14.77 -26.76 11.50
CA GLY A 163 -13.87 -27.86 11.86
C GLY A 163 -12.47 -27.39 12.23
N MET A 164 -12.36 -26.24 12.93
CA MET A 164 -11.08 -25.69 13.35
C MET A 164 -10.38 -26.63 14.31
N LYS A 165 -9.08 -26.87 14.07
CA LYS A 165 -8.29 -27.80 14.88
C LYS A 165 -7.37 -27.08 15.84
N THR A 166 -6.99 -25.85 15.51
CA THR A 166 -5.99 -25.08 16.23
C THR A 166 -6.38 -23.61 16.32
N MET A 167 -5.84 -22.90 17.30
CA MET A 167 -5.99 -21.44 17.40
C MET A 167 -5.44 -20.70 16.17
N LYS A 168 -4.48 -21.30 15.45
CA LYS A 168 -4.03 -20.81 14.15
C LYS A 168 -5.17 -20.77 13.12
N ASP A 169 -6.02 -21.78 13.06
CA ASP A 169 -7.18 -21.81 12.15
C ASP A 169 -8.16 -20.68 12.49
N PHE A 170 -8.38 -20.45 13.79
CA PHE A 170 -9.22 -19.36 14.28
C PHE A 170 -8.62 -17.98 13.97
N LEU A 171 -7.30 -17.80 14.15
CA LEU A 171 -6.59 -16.57 13.78
C LEU A 171 -6.65 -16.29 12.27
N ILE A 172 -6.45 -17.31 11.42
CA ILE A 172 -6.58 -17.16 9.97
C ILE A 172 -7.99 -16.73 9.60
N TRP A 173 -9.02 -17.37 10.18
CA TRP A 173 -10.40 -16.98 9.96
C TRP A 173 -10.70 -15.56 10.44
N TYR A 174 -10.22 -15.18 11.62
CA TYR A 174 -10.37 -13.85 12.19
C TYR A 174 -9.73 -12.79 11.28
N ASN A 175 -8.49 -12.99 10.84
CA ASN A 175 -7.81 -12.06 9.94
C ASN A 175 -8.52 -11.97 8.58
N ASN A 176 -9.03 -13.08 8.05
CA ASN A 176 -9.79 -13.08 6.79
C ASN A 176 -11.11 -12.31 6.89
N LYS A 177 -11.74 -12.24 8.07
CA LYS A 177 -12.93 -11.41 8.29
C LYS A 177 -12.65 -9.92 8.11
N ASP A 178 -11.46 -9.47 8.48
CA ASP A 178 -11.04 -8.09 8.25
C ASP A 178 -10.51 -7.90 6.82
N VAL A 179 -9.73 -8.84 6.29
CA VAL A 179 -9.10 -8.64 4.97
C VAL A 179 -10.09 -8.75 3.81
N VAL A 180 -11.07 -9.66 3.86
CA VAL A 180 -11.97 -9.90 2.71
C VAL A 180 -12.82 -8.67 2.36
N PRO A 181 -13.54 -8.02 3.30
CA PRO A 181 -14.29 -6.79 2.99
C PRO A 181 -13.38 -5.63 2.55
N MET A 182 -12.16 -5.56 3.09
CA MET A 182 -11.17 -4.58 2.65
C MET A 182 -10.80 -4.79 1.18
N LEU A 183 -10.59 -6.04 0.74
CA LEU A 183 -10.29 -6.35 -0.65
C LEU A 183 -11.44 -5.98 -1.59
N GLU A 184 -12.70 -6.21 -1.16
CA GLU A 184 -13.87 -5.77 -1.93
C GLU A 184 -13.91 -4.24 -2.08
N ALA A 185 -13.63 -3.49 -1.01
CA ALA A 185 -13.56 -2.03 -1.07
C ALA A 185 -12.41 -1.55 -1.97
N ILE A 186 -11.22 -2.13 -1.83
CA ILE A 186 -10.06 -1.83 -2.69
C ILE A 186 -10.38 -2.12 -4.15
N GLN A 187 -11.07 -3.22 -4.46
CA GLN A 187 -11.44 -3.55 -5.83
C GLN A 187 -12.32 -2.45 -6.45
N LYS A 188 -13.33 -1.96 -5.72
CA LYS A 188 -14.18 -0.85 -6.17
C LYS A 188 -13.37 0.45 -6.39
N MET A 189 -12.39 0.72 -5.52
CA MET A 189 -11.49 1.87 -5.70
C MET A 189 -10.61 1.72 -6.94
N VAL A 190 -10.02 0.54 -7.14
CA VAL A 190 -9.18 0.22 -8.29
C VAL A 190 -9.97 0.34 -9.59
N ASP A 191 -11.21 -0.12 -9.63
CA ASP A 191 -12.05 -0.04 -10.81
C ASP A 191 -12.38 1.43 -11.16
N PHE A 192 -12.68 2.26 -10.17
CA PHE A 192 -12.82 3.71 -10.39
C PHE A 192 -11.57 4.35 -11.03
N TYR A 193 -10.37 4.07 -10.50
CA TYR A 193 -9.14 4.65 -11.07
C TYR A 193 -8.77 4.04 -12.43
N ARG A 194 -9.13 2.78 -12.67
CA ARG A 194 -8.94 2.12 -13.96
C ARG A 194 -9.71 2.82 -15.07
N ASP A 195 -10.94 3.27 -14.79
CA ASP A 195 -11.75 4.05 -15.74
C ASP A 195 -11.10 5.41 -16.09
N LEU A 196 -10.23 5.91 -15.21
CA LEU A 196 -9.43 7.11 -15.43
C LEU A 196 -8.07 6.83 -16.12
N GLY A 197 -7.79 5.57 -16.46
CA GLY A 197 -6.50 5.15 -17.03
C GLY A 197 -5.35 5.12 -16.02
N ILE A 198 -5.65 5.00 -14.72
CA ILE A 198 -4.68 5.04 -13.62
C ILE A 198 -4.66 3.70 -12.88
N ASP A 199 -3.46 3.16 -12.66
CA ASP A 199 -3.25 2.08 -11.69
C ASP A 199 -3.13 2.70 -10.29
N MET A 200 -4.23 2.65 -9.53
CA MET A 200 -4.32 3.20 -8.18
C MET A 200 -3.14 2.83 -7.28
N LEU A 201 -2.66 1.59 -7.33
CA LEU A 201 -1.66 1.07 -6.39
C LEU A 201 -0.23 1.23 -6.90
N LYS A 202 -0.03 1.42 -8.20
CA LYS A 202 1.32 1.56 -8.77
C LYS A 202 1.69 2.98 -9.16
N ASP A 203 0.72 3.78 -9.59
CA ASP A 203 0.95 5.13 -10.11
C ASP A 203 1.12 6.19 -9.03
N GLY A 204 0.65 5.93 -7.83
CA GLY A 204 0.74 6.86 -6.71
C GLY A 204 0.68 6.13 -5.37
N ILE A 205 1.24 6.75 -4.35
CA ILE A 205 1.21 6.25 -2.95
C ILE A 205 0.12 6.93 -2.11
N SER A 206 -0.68 7.81 -2.73
CA SER A 206 -1.72 8.60 -2.07
C SER A 206 -2.69 9.24 -3.09
N VAL A 207 -3.88 9.67 -2.66
CA VAL A 207 -4.84 10.39 -3.51
C VAL A 207 -4.22 11.59 -4.21
N PRO A 208 -3.48 12.50 -3.53
CA PRO A 208 -2.88 13.66 -4.20
C PRO A 208 -1.91 13.25 -5.33
N GLY A 209 -1.16 12.16 -5.15
CA GLY A 209 -0.28 11.64 -6.20
C GLY A 209 -1.05 11.14 -7.42
N LEU A 210 -2.16 10.42 -7.21
CA LEU A 210 -3.02 9.94 -8.29
C LEU A 210 -3.73 11.10 -9.00
N THR A 211 -4.26 12.07 -8.25
CA THR A 211 -4.91 13.25 -8.80
C THR A 211 -3.94 14.11 -9.62
N LEU A 212 -2.69 14.26 -9.14
CA LEU A 212 -1.66 14.96 -9.90
C LEU A 212 -1.34 14.25 -11.21
N LYS A 213 -1.22 12.91 -11.20
CA LYS A 213 -1.05 12.13 -12.42
C LYS A 213 -2.22 12.33 -13.37
N TYR A 214 -3.45 12.23 -12.86
CA TYR A 214 -4.66 12.44 -13.65
C TYR A 214 -4.69 13.82 -14.30
N LEU A 215 -4.33 14.87 -13.56
CA LEU A 215 -4.22 16.23 -14.10
C LEU A 215 -3.28 16.24 -15.32
N PHE A 216 -2.04 15.76 -15.16
CA PHE A 216 -1.04 15.76 -16.24
C PHE A 216 -1.44 14.91 -17.45
N MET A 217 -2.22 13.85 -17.26
CA MET A 217 -2.73 13.04 -18.37
C MET A 217 -3.77 13.78 -19.22
N ASN A 218 -4.39 14.83 -18.68
CA ASN A 218 -5.49 15.57 -19.31
C ASN A 218 -5.14 17.04 -19.62
N LEU A 219 -3.88 17.46 -19.40
CA LEU A 219 -3.45 18.80 -19.79
C LEU A 219 -3.30 18.89 -21.31
N GLU A 220 -3.66 20.04 -21.86
CA GLU A 220 -3.35 20.39 -23.24
C GLU A 220 -1.83 20.60 -23.38
N SER A 221 -1.28 20.29 -24.56
CA SER A 221 0.17 20.34 -24.80
C SER A 221 0.79 21.72 -24.68
N ASP A 222 -0.03 22.77 -24.69
CA ASP A 222 0.34 24.18 -24.54
C ASP A 222 0.11 24.72 -23.11
N THR A 223 -0.38 23.88 -22.19
CA THR A 223 -0.53 24.27 -20.78
C THR A 223 0.84 24.26 -20.09
N TYR A 224 1.21 25.38 -19.47
CA TYR A 224 2.40 25.50 -18.64
C TYR A 224 2.05 26.00 -17.24
N PHE A 225 2.75 25.46 -16.23
CA PHE A 225 2.66 25.98 -14.86
C PHE A 225 3.65 27.12 -14.71
N THR A 226 3.16 28.29 -14.33
CA THR A 226 4.02 29.41 -13.94
C THR A 226 4.64 29.07 -12.59
N LEU A 227 5.95 28.83 -12.58
CA LEU A 227 6.70 28.79 -11.33
C LEU A 227 6.83 30.23 -10.81
N VAL A 228 7.16 30.37 -9.53
CA VAL A 228 7.54 31.67 -9.00
C VAL A 228 8.91 32.02 -9.60
N ASP A 229 8.88 32.74 -10.72
CA ASP A 229 10.09 33.12 -11.47
C ASP A 229 10.92 34.20 -10.75
N LYS A 230 10.34 34.79 -9.70
CA LYS A 230 10.95 35.81 -8.86
C LYS A 230 11.71 35.18 -7.69
N GLU A 231 13.03 35.22 -7.78
CA GLU A 231 13.96 34.61 -6.82
C GLU A 231 13.74 35.09 -5.37
N ASP A 232 13.35 36.34 -5.18
CA ASP A 232 13.00 36.94 -3.88
C ASP A 232 11.75 36.29 -3.26
N VAL A 233 10.72 36.05 -4.08
CA VAL A 233 9.50 35.37 -3.64
C VAL A 233 9.78 33.88 -3.38
N TYR A 234 10.58 33.22 -4.23
CA TYR A 234 11.00 31.83 -4.00
C TYR A 234 11.78 31.66 -2.68
N LYS A 235 12.73 32.57 -2.40
CA LYS A 235 13.49 32.57 -1.14
C LYS A 235 12.58 32.79 0.08
N LEU A 236 11.61 33.70 -0.02
CA LEU A 236 10.63 33.94 1.03
C LEU A 236 9.85 32.66 1.38
N PHE A 237 9.32 31.93 0.38
CA PHE A 237 8.59 30.68 0.64
C PHE A 237 9.47 29.58 1.21
N LYS A 238 10.76 29.53 0.84
CA LYS A 238 11.70 28.52 1.34
C LYS A 238 12.13 28.75 2.79
N GLU A 239 12.21 30.00 3.24
CA GLU A 239 12.61 30.34 4.63
C GLU A 239 11.45 30.22 5.63
N THR A 240 10.21 30.16 5.15
CA THR A 240 9.00 30.14 5.98
C THR A 240 8.41 28.73 6.19
N LEU A 241 9.00 27.70 5.56
CA LEU A 241 8.62 26.27 5.66
C LEU A 241 9.71 25.48 6.39
#